data_AF-A0A2R7IS58-F1
#
_entry.id   AF-A0A2R7IS58-F1
#
_cell.length_a   1.000
_cell.length_b   1.000
_cell.length_c   1.000
_cell.angle_alpha   90.00
_cell.angle_beta   90.00
_cell.angle_gamma   90.00
#
_symmetry.space_group_name_H-M   'P 1'
#
loop_
_entity.id
_entity.type
_entity.pdbx_description
1 polymer ?
#
loop_
_entity_poly.entity_id
_entity_poly.type
_entity_poly.pdbx_seq_one_letter_code
_entity_poly.pdbx_strand_id
1 'polypeptide(L)'
;MTALGTTRRDALIAVIEALHAEIAALKINDVAGLEAATQGKLAAIEAVAAFGTAPAGEELRGLAEEAQRLNDTCRIYVNLMAANVRRRLQTLTGAAG
;
A
#
# COMPACT_ATOMS: atom_id res chain seq x y z
N MET A 1 -1.16 -25.17 -21.84
CA MET A 1 -1.50 -23.78 -21.43
C MET A 1 -0.35 -23.23 -20.61
N THR A 2 0.70 -22.81 -21.30
CA THR A 2 1.90 -22.21 -20.70
C THR A 2 1.51 -20.96 -19.93
N ALA A 3 1.77 -20.93 -18.62
CA ALA A 3 1.64 -19.72 -17.82
C ALA A 3 2.48 -18.61 -18.48
N LEU A 4 1.85 -17.51 -18.86
CA LEU A 4 2.57 -16.27 -19.18
C LEU A 4 3.38 -15.94 -17.92
N GLY A 5 4.70 -16.10 -18.02
CA GLY A 5 5.60 -16.03 -16.89
C GLY A 5 5.47 -14.66 -16.22
N THR A 6 5.08 -14.66 -14.94
CA THR A 6 5.08 -13.45 -14.12
C THR A 6 6.46 -12.82 -14.20
N THR A 7 6.55 -11.59 -14.71
CA THR A 7 7.81 -10.84 -14.76
C THR A 7 7.97 -9.98 -13.51
N ARG A 8 9.19 -9.49 -13.25
CA ARG A 8 9.44 -8.50 -12.19
C ARG A 8 8.57 -7.24 -12.36
N ARG A 9 8.26 -6.87 -13.62
CA ARG A 9 7.36 -5.78 -13.98
C ARG A 9 5.93 -6.09 -13.54
N ASP A 10 5.42 -7.28 -13.86
CA ASP A 10 4.04 -7.68 -13.50
C ASP A 10 3.88 -7.72 -11.98
N ALA A 11 4.90 -8.20 -11.25
CA ALA A 11 4.90 -8.18 -9.80
C ALA A 11 4.86 -6.75 -9.24
N LEU A 12 5.58 -5.79 -9.83
CA LEU A 12 5.51 -4.38 -9.43
C LEU A 12 4.15 -3.74 -9.75
N ILE A 13 3.53 -4.10 -10.88
CA ILE A 13 2.18 -3.66 -11.21
C ILE A 13 1.18 -4.18 -10.17
N ALA A 14 1.30 -5.44 -9.75
CA ALA A 14 0.47 -6.01 -8.69
C ALA A 14 0.63 -5.28 -7.34
N VAL A 15 1.84 -4.80 -7.01
CA VAL A 15 2.05 -3.95 -5.83
C VAL A 15 1.27 -2.63 -5.95
N ILE A 16 1.33 -1.99 -7.12
CA ILE A 16 0.62 -0.72 -7.41
C ILE A 16 -0.90 -0.92 -7.34
N GLU A 17 -1.43 -2.01 -7.88
CA GLU A 17 -2.86 -2.34 -7.83
C GLU A 17 -3.32 -2.57 -6.38
N ALA A 18 -2.55 -3.31 -5.59
CA ALA A 18 -2.85 -3.52 -4.17
C ALA A 18 -2.81 -2.22 -3.36
N LEU A 19 -1.86 -1.31 -3.64
CA LEU A 19 -1.80 0.01 -3.01
C LEU A 19 -3.01 0.89 -3.37
N HIS A 20 -3.48 0.85 -4.62
CA HIS A 20 -4.71 1.55 -5.00
C HIS A 20 -5.93 1.01 -4.23
N ALA A 21 -6.03 -0.31 -4.08
CA ALA A 21 -7.09 -0.94 -3.30
C ALA A 21 -7.01 -0.54 -1.82
N GLU A 22 -5.82 -0.50 -1.22
CA GLU A 22 -5.63 0.00 0.15
C GLU A 22 -6.10 1.45 0.30
N ILE A 23 -5.72 2.35 -0.63
CA ILE A 23 -6.14 3.75 -0.60
C ILE A 23 -7.67 3.86 -0.70
N ALA A 24 -8.31 3.05 -1.57
CA ALA A 24 -9.75 3.03 -1.71
C ALA A 24 -10.43 2.58 -0.40
N ALA A 25 -9.94 1.52 0.23
CA ALA A 25 -10.45 1.03 1.51
C ALA A 25 -10.26 2.05 2.65
N LEU A 26 -9.09 2.67 2.74
CA LEU A 26 -8.77 3.71 3.73
C LEU A 26 -9.71 4.92 3.63
N LYS A 27 -10.07 5.34 2.41
CA LYS A 27 -10.98 6.49 2.18
C LYS A 27 -12.37 6.27 2.78
N ILE A 28 -12.84 5.02 2.82
CA ILE A 28 -14.20 4.68 3.29
C ILE A 28 -14.20 3.93 4.63
N ASN A 29 -13.04 3.74 5.27
CA ASN A 29 -12.85 2.93 6.49
C ASN A 29 -13.32 1.48 6.34
N ASP A 30 -13.11 0.88 5.17
CA ASP A 30 -13.37 -0.54 4.93
C ASP A 30 -12.21 -1.38 5.49
N VAL A 31 -12.43 -1.98 6.66
CA VAL A 31 -11.40 -2.78 7.35
C VAL A 31 -11.13 -4.09 6.61
N ALA A 32 -12.16 -4.75 6.07
CA ALA A 32 -12.00 -6.00 5.36
C ALA A 32 -11.30 -5.79 4.01
N GLY A 33 -11.67 -4.73 3.29
CA GLY A 33 -10.98 -4.31 2.08
C GLY A 33 -9.52 -3.93 2.33
N LEU A 34 -9.23 -3.25 3.44
CA LEU A 34 -7.85 -2.91 3.83
C LEU A 34 -7.03 -4.18 4.12
N GLU A 35 -7.56 -5.12 4.89
CA GLU A 35 -6.87 -6.38 5.19
C GLU A 35 -6.55 -7.18 3.92
N ALA A 36 -7.55 -7.35 3.04
CA ALA A 36 -7.36 -8.07 1.77
C ALA A 36 -6.30 -7.39 0.88
N ALA A 37 -6.35 -6.06 0.78
CA ALA A 37 -5.39 -5.30 -0.02
C ALA A 37 -3.97 -5.34 0.58
N THR A 38 -3.84 -5.29 1.91
CA THR A 38 -2.55 -5.46 2.59
C THR A 38 -1.95 -6.85 2.34
N GLN A 39 -2.75 -7.92 2.42
CA GLN A 39 -2.29 -9.27 2.11
C GLN A 39 -1.81 -9.38 0.65
N GLY A 40 -2.59 -8.84 -0.30
CA GLY A 40 -2.20 -8.78 -1.71
C GLY A 40 -0.90 -8.01 -1.95
N LYS A 41 -0.73 -6.86 -1.29
CA LYS A 41 0.49 -6.05 -1.37
C LYS A 41 1.71 -6.81 -0.88
N LEU A 42 1.62 -7.50 0.27
CA LEU A 42 2.74 -8.27 0.82
C LEU A 42 3.14 -9.44 -0.11
N ALA A 43 2.16 -10.19 -0.62
CA ALA A 43 2.41 -11.25 -1.59
C ALA A 43 3.08 -10.73 -2.88
N ALA A 44 2.63 -9.58 -3.39
CA ALA A 44 3.23 -8.95 -4.56
C ALA A 44 4.67 -8.47 -4.30
N ILE A 45 4.96 -7.93 -3.11
CA ILE A 45 6.33 -7.56 -2.70
C ILE A 45 7.24 -8.80 -2.64
N GLU A 46 6.77 -9.92 -2.08
CA GLU A 46 7.51 -11.18 -2.08
C GLU A 46 7.78 -11.67 -3.51
N ALA A 47 6.81 -11.55 -4.41
CA ALA A 47 6.98 -11.88 -5.81
C ALA A 47 8.04 -10.97 -6.49
N VAL A 48 8.06 -9.66 -6.21
CA VAL A 48 9.12 -8.77 -6.70
C VAL A 48 10.49 -9.19 -6.16
N ALA A 49 10.56 -9.56 -4.87
CA ALA A 49 11.81 -9.97 -4.21
C ALA A 49 12.38 -11.28 -4.79
N ALA A 50 11.53 -12.19 -5.28
CA ALA A 50 11.95 -13.45 -5.90
C ALA A 50 12.82 -13.26 -7.17
N PHE A 51 12.72 -12.09 -7.84
CA PHE A 51 13.60 -11.75 -8.97
C PHE A 51 14.97 -11.19 -8.55
N GLY A 52 15.23 -11.09 -7.25
CA GLY A 52 16.48 -10.60 -6.68
C GLY A 52 16.63 -9.08 -6.69
N THR A 53 17.83 -8.63 -6.31
CA THR A 53 18.15 -7.22 -6.07
C THR A 53 19.05 -6.61 -7.14
N ALA A 54 19.14 -7.25 -8.32
CA ALA A 54 19.91 -6.71 -9.44
C ALA A 54 19.39 -5.30 -9.83
N PRO A 55 20.27 -4.40 -10.31
CA PRO A 55 19.88 -3.04 -10.68
C PRO A 55 18.67 -3.02 -11.61
N ALA A 56 17.71 -2.18 -11.28
CA ALA A 56 16.50 -2.01 -12.07
C ALA A 56 16.75 -1.10 -13.29
N GLY A 57 16.24 -1.50 -14.45
CA GLY A 57 16.11 -0.62 -15.61
C GLY A 57 15.19 0.58 -15.32
N GLU A 58 15.18 1.55 -16.22
CA GLU A 58 14.42 2.81 -16.05
C GLU A 58 12.92 2.57 -15.82
N GLU A 59 12.32 1.68 -16.58
CA GLU A 59 10.91 1.31 -16.44
C GLU A 59 10.58 0.78 -15.04
N LEU A 60 11.36 -0.19 -14.55
CA LEU A 60 11.14 -0.78 -13.22
C LEU A 60 11.36 0.24 -12.10
N ARG A 61 12.29 1.19 -12.28
CA ARG A 61 12.49 2.31 -11.37
C ARG A 61 11.26 3.22 -11.33
N GLY A 62 10.71 3.58 -12.49
CA GLY A 62 9.48 4.39 -12.56
C GLY A 62 8.28 3.74 -11.85
N LEU A 63 8.13 2.41 -11.99
CA LEU A 63 7.09 1.66 -11.27
C LEU A 63 7.34 1.62 -9.76
N ALA A 64 8.59 1.41 -9.33
CA ALA A 64 8.94 1.42 -7.92
C ALA A 64 8.71 2.81 -7.28
N GLU A 65 9.02 3.88 -7.99
CA GLU A 65 8.74 5.25 -7.55
C GLU A 65 7.23 5.53 -7.43
N GLU A 66 6.42 5.01 -8.34
CA GLU A 66 4.95 5.11 -8.25
C GLU A 66 4.41 4.34 -7.04
N ALA A 67 4.86 3.09 -6.85
CA ALA A 67 4.50 2.31 -5.67
C ALA A 67 4.90 3.05 -4.37
N GLN A 68 6.06 3.70 -4.34
CA GLN A 68 6.49 4.50 -3.20
C GLN A 68 5.56 5.69 -2.94
N ARG A 69 5.17 6.45 -3.98
CA ARG A 69 4.22 7.58 -3.86
C ARG A 69 2.86 7.15 -3.32
N LEU A 70 2.36 6.01 -3.79
CA LEU A 70 1.08 5.46 -3.32
C LEU A 70 1.18 5.00 -1.87
N ASN A 71 2.27 4.34 -1.48
CA ASN A 71 2.50 3.95 -0.08
C ASN A 71 2.61 5.15 0.86
N ASP A 72 3.24 6.24 0.40
CA ASP A 72 3.26 7.51 1.14
C ASP A 72 1.84 8.08 1.33
N THR A 73 0.96 7.91 0.34
CA THR A 73 -0.46 8.28 0.44
C THR A 73 -1.20 7.41 1.48
N CYS A 74 -0.99 6.09 1.49
CA CYS A 74 -1.54 5.19 2.53
C CYS A 74 -1.13 5.66 3.94
N ARG A 75 0.16 5.99 4.12
CA ARG A 75 0.68 6.49 5.40
C ARG A 75 -0.04 7.76 5.87
N ILE A 76 -0.34 8.69 4.97
CA ILE A 76 -1.09 9.92 5.30
C ILE A 76 -2.48 9.57 5.85
N TYR A 77 -3.21 8.66 5.20
CA TYR A 77 -4.55 8.26 5.65
C TYR A 77 -4.52 7.60 7.04
N VAL A 78 -3.61 6.64 7.26
CA VAL A 78 -3.47 5.96 8.56
C VAL A 78 -3.15 6.97 9.68
N ASN A 79 -2.22 7.90 9.43
CA ASN A 79 -1.87 8.93 10.39
C ASN A 79 -3.04 9.87 10.70
N LEU A 80 -3.82 10.24 9.68
CA LEU A 80 -5.01 11.07 9.85
C LEU A 80 -6.06 10.36 10.70
N MET A 81 -6.28 9.06 10.49
CA MET A 81 -7.19 8.25 11.30
C MET A 81 -6.75 8.22 12.77
N ALA A 82 -5.47 7.96 13.04
CA ALA A 82 -4.93 7.97 14.39
C ALA A 82 -5.08 9.35 15.07
N ALA A 83 -4.81 10.44 14.34
CA ALA A 83 -4.99 11.80 14.83
C ALA A 83 -6.45 12.14 15.13
N ASN A 84 -7.40 11.66 14.32
CA ASN A 84 -8.84 11.80 14.55
C ASN A 84 -9.27 11.11 15.83
N VAL A 85 -8.83 9.86 16.06
CA VAL A 85 -9.12 9.11 17.29
C VAL A 85 -8.56 9.84 18.51
N ARG A 86 -7.29 10.28 18.44
CA ARG A 86 -6.65 11.06 19.52
C ARG A 86 -7.45 12.31 19.89
N ARG A 87 -7.85 13.12 18.90
CA ARG A 87 -8.64 14.34 19.14
C ARG A 87 -9.96 14.03 19.85
N ARG A 88 -10.67 12.99 19.40
CA ARG A 88 -11.94 12.57 20.03
C ARG A 88 -11.73 12.14 21.48
N LEU A 89 -10.68 11.38 21.77
CA LEU A 89 -10.34 10.99 23.14
C LEU A 89 -10.06 12.23 24.01
N GLN A 90 -9.27 13.19 23.54
CA GLN A 90 -8.98 14.43 24.28
C GLN A 90 -10.25 15.23 24.63
N THR A 91 -11.19 15.32 23.68
CA THR A 91 -12.49 15.96 23.91
C THR A 91 -13.31 15.22 24.96
N LEU A 92 -13.37 13.89 24.90
CA LEU A 92 -14.17 13.08 25.82
C LEU A 92 -13.60 13.03 27.25
N THR A 93 -12.28 13.17 27.42
CA THR A 93 -11.63 13.14 28.73
C THR A 93 -11.43 14.53 29.35
N GLY A 94 -11.95 15.60 28.73
CA GLY A 94 -11.78 16.97 29.24
C GLY A 94 -10.32 17.48 29.18
N ALA A 95 -9.44 16.81 28.43
CA ALA A 95 -8.06 17.22 28.20
C ALA A 95 -7.93 18.18 27.01
N ALA A 96 -9.04 18.75 26.55
CA ALA A 96 -9.06 19.82 25.55
C ALA A 96 -8.62 21.13 26.23
N GLY A 97 -7.32 21.29 26.41
CA GLY A 97 -6.64 22.49 26.90
C GLY A 97 -5.29 22.61 26.21
#